data_AF-A0A9D8G899-F1
#
_entry.id   AF-A0A9D8G899-F1
#
_cell.length_a   1.000
_cell.length_b   1.000
_cell.length_c   1.000
_cell.angle_alpha   90.00
_cell.angle_beta   90.00
_cell.angle_gamma   90.00
#
_symmetry.space_group_name_H-M   'P 1'
#
loop_
_entity.id
_entity.type
_entity.pdbx_description
1 polymer ?
#
loop_
_entity_poly.entity_id
_entity_poly.type
_entity_poly.pdbx_seq_one_letter_code
_entity_poly.pdbx_strand_id
1 'polypeptide(L)'
;MSRSTHNRKRCGFGKKRQPQPAFRAAREHWRSVLELERGTPPIVPPAECQVALVYPNTYAVGMSSLGYQMVYRWINDQPGALAERFFCGENSTVSVENQRPIERFDLVAFSIAYELDYLGVVRFLLENSITPIAAQRDPSAQPIVVAGGICLLINRLPIHDLADVLVVGDGEQTVTRLVGEWVASGGQRLQFLKAIQSLEGVEVTEGACQRFGLESSPTPVRPHVAEALDAATHILPL
;
A
#
# COMPACT_ATOMS: atom_id res chain seq x y z
N MET A 1 -57.40 -3.54 17.41
CA MET A 1 -56.21 -4.28 16.97
C MET A 1 -55.02 -3.34 17.00
N SER A 2 -54.06 -3.66 17.87
CA SER A 2 -52.93 -2.83 18.30
C SER A 2 -51.91 -2.58 17.18
N ARG A 3 -51.53 -1.32 16.95
CA ARG A 3 -50.27 -0.95 16.29
C ARG A 3 -49.40 -0.20 17.29
N SER A 4 -48.53 -0.98 17.92
CA SER A 4 -47.40 -0.58 18.75
C SER A 4 -46.50 0.43 18.04
N THR A 5 -46.37 1.61 18.64
CA THR A 5 -45.37 2.63 18.32
C THR A 5 -43.99 2.16 18.81
N HIS A 6 -43.17 1.59 17.92
CA HIS A 6 -41.77 1.30 18.22
C HIS A 6 -40.89 2.52 17.93
N ASN A 7 -40.67 3.30 18.98
CA ASN A 7 -39.68 4.37 19.06
C ASN A 7 -38.26 3.75 19.10
N ARG A 8 -37.53 3.76 17.99
CA ARG A 8 -36.11 3.38 17.97
C ARG A 8 -35.28 4.52 18.58
N LYS A 9 -34.92 4.34 19.85
CA LYS A 9 -33.92 5.13 20.56
C LYS A 9 -32.64 5.23 19.72
N ARG A 10 -32.28 6.45 19.32
CA ARG A 10 -30.93 6.80 18.84
C ARG A 10 -29.96 6.61 20.01
N CYS A 11 -29.16 5.56 19.96
CA CYS A 11 -28.03 5.39 20.87
C CYS A 11 -26.92 6.35 20.43
N GLY A 12 -26.48 7.21 21.34
CA GLY A 12 -25.57 8.31 21.08
C GLY A 12 -24.17 7.84 20.68
N PHE A 13 -23.73 8.26 19.50
CA PHE A 13 -22.31 8.29 19.12
C PHE A 13 -21.87 9.75 19.12
N GLY A 14 -20.89 10.08 19.97
CA GLY A 14 -20.41 11.46 20.06
C GLY A 14 -19.35 11.73 21.10
N LYS A 15 -18.44 10.78 21.40
CA LYS A 15 -17.15 11.17 21.97
C LYS A 15 -16.24 11.53 20.79
N LYS A 16 -16.06 12.83 20.52
CA LYS A 16 -14.97 13.32 19.68
C LYS A 16 -13.67 12.77 20.28
N ARG A 17 -13.09 11.73 19.68
CA ARG A 17 -11.76 11.23 20.05
C ARG A 17 -10.80 12.40 19.83
N GLN A 18 -10.28 12.95 20.91
CA GLN A 18 -9.16 13.88 20.81
C GLN A 18 -8.01 13.12 20.12
N PRO A 19 -7.31 13.72 19.14
CA PRO A 19 -6.16 13.06 18.53
C PRO A 19 -5.14 12.77 19.64
N GLN A 20 -4.69 11.52 19.74
CA GLN A 20 -3.71 11.10 20.74
C GLN A 20 -2.43 11.95 20.59
N PRO A 21 -1.65 12.19 21.66
CA PRO A 21 -0.48 13.08 21.64
C PRO A 21 0.52 12.80 20.51
N ALA A 22 0.71 11.51 20.15
CA ALA A 22 1.58 11.08 19.06
C ALA A 22 1.15 11.64 17.68
N PHE A 23 -0.16 11.73 17.42
CA PHE A 23 -0.66 12.35 16.18
C PHE A 23 -0.27 13.83 16.13
N ARG A 24 -0.39 14.57 17.23
CA ARG A 24 -0.09 16.00 17.23
C ARG A 24 1.38 16.26 16.89
N ALA A 25 2.29 15.54 17.53
CA ALA A 25 3.73 15.66 17.29
C ALA A 25 4.09 15.33 15.83
N ALA A 26 3.56 14.23 15.28
CA ALA A 26 3.79 13.84 13.89
C ALA A 26 3.29 14.89 12.89
N ARG A 27 2.14 15.52 13.16
CA ARG A 27 1.62 16.61 12.31
C ARG A 27 2.50 17.85 12.34
N GLU A 28 2.96 18.25 13.51
CA GLU A 28 3.84 19.42 13.68
C GLU A 28 5.19 19.16 13.00
N HIS A 29 5.72 17.94 13.11
CA HIS A 29 6.94 17.52 12.41
C HIS A 29 6.80 17.62 10.88
N TRP A 30 5.77 17.03 10.27
CA TRP A 30 5.66 17.06 8.81
C TRP A 30 5.41 18.46 8.25
N ARG A 31 4.72 19.33 9.00
CA ARG A 31 4.57 20.74 8.61
C ARG A 31 5.91 21.46 8.54
N SER A 32 6.77 21.27 9.54
CA SER A 32 8.10 21.91 9.53
C SER A 32 8.99 21.37 8.41
N VAL A 33 8.90 20.07 8.10
CA VAL A 33 9.61 19.48 6.94
C VAL A 33 9.11 20.09 5.63
N LEU A 34 7.79 20.14 5.42
CA LEU A 34 7.18 20.71 4.21
C LEU A 34 7.50 22.19 3.99
N GLU A 35 7.57 22.99 5.06
CA GLU A 35 7.95 24.40 4.97
C GLU A 35 9.37 24.60 4.42
N LEU A 36 10.24 23.59 4.56
CA LEU A 36 11.61 23.58 4.06
C LEU A 36 11.72 22.95 2.66
N GLU A 37 10.76 22.12 2.26
CA GLU A 37 10.72 21.53 0.92
C GLU A 37 10.50 22.58 -0.16
N ARG A 38 11.06 22.34 -1.35
CA ARG A 38 10.88 23.19 -2.53
C ARG A 38 10.53 22.33 -3.73
N GLY A 39 9.65 22.85 -4.58
CA GLY A 39 9.33 22.23 -5.88
C GLY A 39 8.21 21.19 -5.85
N THR A 40 7.63 20.88 -4.69
CA THR A 40 6.44 20.02 -4.58
C THR A 40 5.18 20.86 -4.81
N PRO A 41 4.38 20.61 -5.87
CA PRO A 41 3.09 21.27 -6.03
C PRO A 41 2.15 20.90 -4.87
N PRO A 42 1.23 21.79 -4.46
CA PRO A 42 0.28 21.47 -3.40
C PRO A 42 -0.63 20.31 -3.84
N ILE A 43 -0.63 19.23 -3.08
CA ILE A 43 -1.57 18.11 -3.26
C ILE A 43 -2.88 18.45 -2.55
N VAL A 44 -3.97 18.59 -3.32
CA VAL A 44 -5.27 19.01 -2.79
C VAL A 44 -6.27 17.84 -2.86
N PRO A 45 -6.58 17.17 -1.74
CA PRO A 45 -7.63 16.15 -1.70
C PRO A 45 -9.05 16.76 -1.72
N PRO A 46 -10.10 15.98 -2.06
CA PRO A 46 -10.08 14.55 -2.38
C PRO A 46 -9.84 14.24 -3.86
N ALA A 47 -9.52 12.98 -4.15
CA ALA A 47 -9.50 12.38 -5.48
C ALA A 47 -10.25 11.04 -5.44
N GLU A 48 -10.54 10.46 -6.61
CA GLU A 48 -11.24 9.16 -6.74
C GLU A 48 -10.37 7.98 -6.29
N CYS A 49 -9.04 8.08 -6.48
CA CYS A 49 -8.05 7.17 -5.92
C CYS A 49 -7.12 7.93 -4.96
N GLN A 50 -7.14 7.58 -3.67
CA GLN A 50 -6.23 8.15 -2.68
C GLN A 50 -5.18 7.12 -2.28
N VAL A 51 -3.93 7.35 -2.67
CA VAL A 51 -2.81 6.44 -2.42
C VAL A 51 -1.94 6.94 -1.27
N ALA A 52 -1.76 6.11 -0.24
CA ALA A 52 -0.68 6.28 0.72
C ALA A 52 0.59 5.65 0.14
N LEU A 53 1.48 6.47 -0.40
CA LEU A 53 2.72 6.00 -1.00
C LEU A 53 3.81 5.94 0.08
N VAL A 54 4.06 4.74 0.57
CA VAL A 54 4.96 4.46 1.69
C VAL A 54 6.36 4.13 1.19
N TYR A 55 7.35 4.89 1.65
CA TYR A 55 8.72 4.40 1.65
C TYR A 55 8.98 3.76 3.01
N PRO A 56 9.25 2.44 3.10
CA PRO A 56 9.36 1.69 4.36
C PRO A 56 10.63 1.99 5.20
N ASN A 57 11.19 3.19 5.04
CA ASN A 57 12.39 3.67 5.72
C ASN A 57 12.19 5.14 6.11
N THR A 58 13.26 5.79 6.58
CA THR A 58 13.25 7.21 6.94
C THR A 58 12.98 8.11 5.73
N TYR A 59 12.47 9.32 6.01
CA TYR A 59 12.27 10.37 5.02
C TYR A 59 13.54 10.65 4.19
N ALA A 60 14.69 10.81 4.83
CA ALA A 60 15.95 11.13 4.13
C ALA A 60 16.34 10.06 3.10
N VAL A 61 16.17 8.77 3.45
CA VAL A 61 16.46 7.66 2.53
C VAL A 61 15.47 7.65 1.38
N GLY A 62 14.16 7.79 1.65
CA GLY A 62 13.15 7.78 0.59
C GLY A 62 13.22 8.98 -0.35
N MET A 63 13.58 10.17 0.15
CA MET A 63 13.82 11.34 -0.70
C MET A 63 15.09 11.22 -1.55
N SER A 64 16.00 10.31 -1.19
CA SER A 64 17.18 9.97 -1.98
C SER A 64 16.89 8.87 -3.03
N SER A 65 15.66 8.32 -3.07
CA SER A 65 15.26 7.29 -4.03
C SER A 65 14.55 7.90 -5.23
N LEU A 66 15.24 7.97 -6.38
CA LEU A 66 14.65 8.47 -7.62
C LEU A 66 13.41 7.64 -8.03
N GLY A 67 13.47 6.31 -7.89
CA GLY A 67 12.33 5.44 -8.22
C GLY A 67 11.08 5.79 -7.41
N TYR A 68 11.23 6.09 -6.12
CA TYR A 68 10.13 6.54 -5.27
C TYR A 68 9.56 7.89 -5.72
N GLN A 69 10.43 8.86 -6.03
CA GLN A 69 10.01 10.18 -6.53
C GLN A 69 9.25 10.07 -7.86
N MET A 70 9.70 9.18 -8.74
CA MET A 70 9.05 8.95 -10.03
C MET A 70 7.66 8.34 -9.85
N VAL A 71 7.51 7.32 -9.01
CA VAL A 71 6.20 6.73 -8.68
C VAL A 71 5.26 7.77 -8.07
N TYR A 72 5.76 8.59 -7.13
CA TYR A 72 4.98 9.68 -6.54
C TYR A 72 4.46 10.64 -7.61
N ARG A 73 5.33 11.04 -8.55
CA ARG A 73 4.95 11.91 -9.66
C ARG A 73 3.94 11.25 -10.58
N TRP A 74 4.21 10.02 -11.04
CA TRP A 74 3.33 9.34 -11.99
C TRP A 74 1.91 9.16 -11.46
N ILE A 75 1.75 8.83 -10.17
CA ILE A 75 0.41 8.74 -9.56
C ILE A 75 -0.28 10.10 -9.54
N ASN A 76 0.43 11.16 -9.15
CA ASN A 76 -0.15 12.51 -9.07
C ASN A 76 -0.38 13.16 -10.44
N ASP A 77 0.30 12.69 -11.49
CA ASP A 77 0.05 13.08 -12.88
C ASP A 77 -1.17 12.32 -13.47
N GLN A 78 -1.70 11.28 -12.80
CA GLN A 78 -2.89 10.57 -13.25
C GLN A 78 -4.20 11.29 -12.89
N PRO A 79 -5.09 11.55 -13.87
CA PRO A 79 -6.40 12.10 -13.61
C PRO A 79 -7.20 11.24 -12.63
N GLY A 80 -7.83 11.88 -11.64
CA GLY A 80 -8.66 11.21 -10.64
C GLY A 80 -7.87 10.54 -9.50
N ALA A 81 -6.55 10.67 -9.49
CA ALA A 81 -5.71 10.10 -8.43
C ALA A 81 -4.90 11.15 -7.68
N LEU A 82 -4.52 10.80 -6.45
CA LEU A 82 -3.46 11.49 -5.71
C LEU A 82 -2.66 10.50 -4.89
N ALA A 83 -1.38 10.80 -4.71
CA ALA A 83 -0.51 10.12 -3.76
C ALA A 83 -0.03 11.10 -2.68
N GLU A 84 -0.09 10.67 -1.42
CA GLU A 84 0.59 11.33 -0.31
C GLU A 84 1.66 10.42 0.27
N ARG A 85 2.78 11.01 0.67
CA ARG A 85 3.96 10.30 1.15
C ARG A 85 3.79 9.87 2.59
N PHE A 86 4.29 8.68 2.88
CA PHE A 86 4.43 8.12 4.22
C PHE A 86 5.83 7.51 4.37
N PHE A 87 6.34 7.59 5.60
CA PHE A 87 7.67 7.09 5.95
C PHE A 87 7.61 6.33 7.28
N CYS A 88 8.50 5.35 7.47
CA CYS A 88 8.62 4.65 8.73
C CYS A 88 9.35 5.49 9.79
N GLY A 89 9.04 5.26 11.06
CA GLY A 89 9.66 5.91 12.22
C GLY A 89 8.63 6.62 13.09
N GLU A 90 9.08 7.58 13.90
CA GLU A 90 8.24 8.23 14.94
C GLU A 90 7.02 8.98 14.40
N ASN A 91 6.99 9.29 13.10
CA ASN A 91 5.94 10.11 12.45
C ASN A 91 5.15 9.35 11.37
N SER A 92 5.12 8.02 11.43
CA SER A 92 4.51 7.14 10.40
C SER A 92 2.98 7.15 10.36
N THR A 93 2.32 7.81 11.32
CA THR A 93 0.86 7.74 11.53
C THR A 93 0.04 8.71 10.67
N VAL A 94 0.70 9.66 10.00
CA VAL A 94 0.06 10.67 9.16
C VAL A 94 0.90 10.95 7.92
N SER A 95 0.23 11.33 6.83
CA SER A 95 0.88 11.70 5.59
C SER A 95 1.72 12.97 5.70
N VAL A 96 2.72 13.11 4.84
CA VAL A 96 3.55 14.30 4.81
C VAL A 96 2.74 15.52 4.36
N GLU A 97 2.09 15.46 3.19
CA GLU A 97 1.46 16.60 2.49
C GLU A 97 0.35 17.26 3.31
N ASN A 98 -0.62 16.45 3.76
CA ASN A 98 -1.84 16.96 4.38
C ASN A 98 -2.04 16.46 5.82
N GLN A 99 -1.08 15.73 6.37
CA GLN A 99 -1.13 15.21 7.74
C GLN A 99 -2.40 14.39 8.03
N ARG A 100 -2.85 13.66 7.02
CA ARG A 100 -4.04 12.80 7.03
C ARG A 100 -3.65 11.42 7.55
N PRO A 101 -4.49 10.80 8.40
CA PRO A 101 -4.19 9.47 8.91
C PRO A 101 -4.41 8.42 7.82
N ILE A 102 -3.78 7.26 7.98
CA ILE A 102 -3.72 6.19 6.96
C ILE A 102 -5.09 5.68 6.51
N GLU A 103 -6.12 5.77 7.36
CA GLU A 103 -7.48 5.29 7.06
C GLU A 103 -8.22 6.20 6.05
N ARG A 104 -7.58 7.30 5.61
CA ARG A 104 -8.09 8.19 4.55
C ARG A 104 -7.62 7.78 3.15
N PHE A 105 -6.92 6.66 3.03
CA PHE A 105 -6.35 6.21 1.77
C PHE A 105 -6.94 4.86 1.38
N ASP A 106 -7.22 4.72 0.08
CA ASP A 106 -7.80 3.53 -0.53
C ASP A 106 -6.77 2.41 -0.71
N LEU A 107 -5.59 2.84 -1.17
CA LEU A 107 -4.44 2.00 -1.44
C LEU A 107 -3.28 2.39 -0.53
N VAL A 108 -2.61 1.39 0.06
CA VAL A 108 -1.32 1.57 0.75
C VAL A 108 -0.25 0.93 -0.13
N ALA A 109 0.53 1.76 -0.82
CA ALA A 109 1.51 1.31 -1.80
C ALA A 109 2.93 1.45 -1.23
N PHE A 110 3.64 0.34 -1.07
CA PHE A 110 5.03 0.30 -0.62
C PHE A 110 6.00 0.33 -1.79
N SER A 111 6.97 1.23 -1.75
CA SER A 111 8.12 1.24 -2.67
C SER A 111 9.35 0.67 -1.96
N ILE A 112 9.70 -0.59 -2.26
CA ILE A 112 10.73 -1.36 -1.57
C ILE A 112 12.02 -1.34 -2.40
N ALA A 113 13.04 -0.63 -1.89
CA ALA A 113 14.31 -0.48 -2.59
C ALA A 113 15.36 -1.51 -2.14
N TYR A 114 15.35 -1.89 -0.85
CA TYR A 114 16.33 -2.79 -0.27
C TYR A 114 15.67 -3.97 0.45
N GLU A 115 16.40 -5.07 0.60
CA GLU A 115 15.86 -6.29 1.26
C GLU A 115 15.51 -6.05 2.74
N LEU A 116 16.29 -5.25 3.45
CA LEU A 116 15.99 -4.91 4.85
C LEU A 116 14.72 -4.05 5.01
N ASP A 117 14.23 -3.44 3.93
CA ASP A 117 13.02 -2.62 3.96
C ASP A 117 11.75 -3.49 4.18
N TYR A 118 11.81 -4.80 3.96
CA TYR A 118 10.69 -5.71 4.28
C TYR A 118 10.30 -5.64 5.76
N LEU A 119 11.28 -5.49 6.66
CA LEU A 119 11.01 -5.27 8.09
C LEU A 119 10.30 -3.94 8.34
N GLY A 120 10.63 -2.92 7.55
CA GLY A 120 9.97 -1.63 7.57
C GLY A 120 8.50 -1.73 7.16
N VAL A 121 8.17 -2.57 6.17
CA VAL A 121 6.79 -2.83 5.77
C VAL A 121 5.99 -3.42 6.93
N VAL A 122 6.49 -4.49 7.56
CA VAL A 122 5.80 -5.13 8.70
C VAL A 122 5.60 -4.13 9.84
N ARG A 123 6.63 -3.36 10.18
CA ARG A 123 6.56 -2.34 11.23
C ARG A 123 5.51 -1.28 10.90
N PHE A 124 5.49 -0.75 9.69
CA PHE A 124 4.52 0.26 9.26
C PHE A 124 3.09 -0.24 9.38
N LEU A 125 2.83 -1.48 8.93
CA LEU A 125 1.50 -2.09 9.01
C LEU A 125 1.03 -2.19 10.47
N LEU A 126 1.89 -2.68 11.37
CA LEU A 126 1.58 -2.80 12.79
C LEU A 126 1.33 -1.44 13.46
N GLU A 127 2.18 -0.45 13.22
CA GLU A 127 2.04 0.92 13.77
C GLU A 127 0.72 1.58 13.34
N ASN A 128 0.24 1.24 12.14
CA ASN A 128 -0.97 1.79 11.55
C ASN A 128 -2.20 0.88 11.72
N SER A 129 -2.13 -0.13 12.59
CA SER A 129 -3.23 -1.08 12.85
C SER A 129 -3.78 -1.78 11.60
N ILE A 130 -2.92 -1.98 10.58
CA ILE A 130 -3.20 -2.78 9.40
C ILE A 130 -2.71 -4.20 9.70
N THR A 131 -3.59 -5.20 9.58
CA THR A 131 -3.21 -6.60 9.84
C THR A 131 -2.09 -7.00 8.87
N PRO A 132 -0.94 -7.50 9.35
CA PRO A 132 0.20 -7.76 8.46
C PRO A 132 -0.08 -8.82 7.40
N ILE A 133 -0.70 -9.93 7.77
CA ILE A 133 -1.02 -11.03 6.86
C ILE A 133 -2.22 -10.65 5.99
N ALA A 134 -2.02 -10.61 4.66
CA ALA A 134 -3.02 -10.14 3.69
C ALA A 134 -4.34 -10.93 3.80
N ALA A 135 -4.26 -12.26 3.91
CA ALA A 135 -5.41 -13.15 4.05
C ALA A 135 -6.26 -12.92 5.31
N GLN A 136 -5.68 -12.30 6.35
CA GLN A 136 -6.33 -12.07 7.64
C GLN A 136 -6.91 -10.65 7.77
N ARG A 137 -6.73 -9.78 6.76
CA ARG A 137 -7.30 -8.43 6.75
C ARG A 137 -8.81 -8.50 6.55
N ASP A 138 -9.54 -7.58 7.20
CA ASP A 138 -10.97 -7.41 6.94
C ASP A 138 -11.17 -6.84 5.51
N PRO A 139 -11.86 -7.54 4.60
CA PRO A 139 -12.04 -7.10 3.21
C PRO A 139 -12.84 -5.81 3.05
N SER A 140 -13.65 -5.43 4.05
CA SER A 140 -14.53 -4.27 4.03
C SER A 140 -13.92 -3.04 4.70
N ALA A 141 -13.02 -3.24 5.66
CA ALA A 141 -12.51 -2.17 6.52
C ALA A 141 -11.03 -1.84 6.29
N GLN A 142 -10.21 -2.79 5.82
CA GLN A 142 -8.77 -2.58 5.64
C GLN A 142 -8.40 -2.24 4.19
N PRO A 143 -7.31 -1.49 3.97
CA PRO A 143 -6.90 -1.08 2.63
C PRO A 143 -6.45 -2.26 1.77
N ILE A 144 -6.34 -2.03 0.47
CA ILE A 144 -5.54 -2.91 -0.39
C ILE A 144 -4.08 -2.49 -0.24
N VAL A 145 -3.22 -3.44 0.09
CA VAL A 145 -1.78 -3.21 0.18
C VAL A 145 -1.11 -3.61 -1.12
N VAL A 146 -0.45 -2.65 -1.74
CA VAL A 146 0.34 -2.84 -2.96
C VAL A 146 1.82 -2.80 -2.57
N ALA A 147 2.63 -3.71 -3.11
CA ALA A 147 4.09 -3.66 -2.96
C ALA A 147 4.75 -3.61 -4.33
N GLY A 148 5.71 -2.72 -4.48
CA GLY A 148 6.50 -2.53 -5.69
C GLY A 148 7.95 -2.19 -5.34
N GLY A 149 8.73 -1.89 -6.37
CA GLY A 149 10.13 -1.50 -6.24
C GLY A 149 11.11 -2.58 -6.68
N ILE A 150 12.36 -2.19 -6.88
CA ILE A 150 13.39 -3.04 -7.49
C ILE A 150 13.64 -4.34 -6.70
N CYS A 151 13.40 -4.34 -5.39
CA CYS A 151 13.64 -5.51 -4.55
C CYS A 151 12.73 -6.70 -4.92
N LEU A 152 11.52 -6.43 -5.42
CA LEU A 152 10.59 -7.48 -5.84
C LEU A 152 11.05 -8.23 -7.10
N LEU A 153 11.90 -7.61 -7.94
CA LEU A 153 12.53 -8.31 -9.06
C LEU A 153 13.58 -9.32 -8.60
N ILE A 154 14.21 -9.06 -7.45
CA ILE A 154 15.26 -9.91 -6.89
C ILE A 154 14.61 -11.07 -6.13
N ASN A 155 13.74 -10.75 -5.16
CA ASN A 155 13.06 -11.75 -4.36
C ASN A 155 11.76 -11.18 -3.76
N ARG A 156 10.63 -11.49 -4.38
CA ARG A 156 9.28 -11.11 -3.89
C ARG A 156 8.69 -12.06 -2.84
N LEU A 157 9.33 -13.20 -2.56
CA LEU A 157 8.79 -14.19 -1.62
C LEU A 157 8.58 -13.60 -0.20
N PRO A 158 9.46 -12.75 0.36
CA PRO A 158 9.27 -12.19 1.70
C PRO A 158 8.04 -11.29 1.84
N ILE A 159 7.57 -10.68 0.76
CA ILE A 159 6.45 -9.73 0.78
C ILE A 159 5.13 -10.35 0.31
N HIS A 160 5.16 -11.54 -0.27
CA HIS A 160 4.00 -12.18 -0.91
C HIS A 160 2.80 -12.33 0.04
N ASP A 161 3.04 -12.75 1.29
CA ASP A 161 1.95 -12.96 2.27
C ASP A 161 1.51 -11.65 2.95
N LEU A 162 2.26 -10.57 2.75
CA LEU A 162 2.02 -9.26 3.36
C LEU A 162 1.27 -8.31 2.41
N ALA A 163 1.46 -8.44 1.10
CA ALA A 163 0.80 -7.60 0.12
C ALA A 163 -0.42 -8.29 -0.50
N ASP A 164 -1.39 -7.48 -0.94
CA ASP A 164 -2.52 -7.95 -1.75
C ASP A 164 -2.16 -7.98 -3.24
N VAL A 165 -1.32 -7.03 -3.66
CA VAL A 165 -0.90 -6.85 -5.04
C VAL A 165 0.61 -6.61 -5.08
N LEU A 166 1.31 -7.31 -5.97
CA LEU A 166 2.72 -7.09 -6.27
C LEU A 166 2.85 -6.44 -7.65
N VAL A 167 3.66 -5.38 -7.73
CA VAL A 167 4.05 -4.73 -8.97
C VAL A 167 5.50 -5.09 -9.25
N VAL A 168 5.71 -5.89 -10.29
CA VAL A 168 6.98 -6.54 -10.63
C VAL A 168 7.33 -6.18 -12.07
N GLY A 169 8.43 -5.47 -12.28
CA GLY A 169 8.85 -5.03 -13.62
C GLY A 169 8.97 -3.52 -13.70
N ASP A 170 8.65 -2.99 -14.89
CA ASP A 170 8.65 -1.55 -15.13
C ASP A 170 7.49 -0.87 -14.38
N GLY A 171 7.83 0.00 -13.44
CA GLY A 171 6.86 0.69 -12.60
C GLY A 171 6.09 1.80 -13.31
N GLU A 172 6.61 2.39 -14.39
CA GLU A 172 6.02 3.60 -15.00
C GLU A 172 4.61 3.35 -15.54
N GLN A 173 4.50 2.43 -16.49
CA GLN A 173 3.22 2.10 -17.10
C GLN A 173 2.32 1.34 -16.13
N THR A 174 2.91 0.47 -15.31
CA THR A 174 2.17 -0.43 -14.44
C THR A 174 1.46 0.33 -13.32
N VAL A 175 2.14 1.27 -12.66
CA VAL A 175 1.54 2.10 -11.59
C VAL A 175 0.41 2.96 -12.16
N THR A 176 0.63 3.59 -13.30
CA THR A 176 -0.36 4.41 -14.00
C THR A 176 -1.63 3.60 -14.32
N ARG A 177 -1.47 2.40 -14.91
CA ARG A 177 -2.60 1.53 -15.24
C ARG A 177 -3.31 1.03 -13.99
N LEU A 178 -2.57 0.62 -12.96
CA LEU A 178 -3.14 0.16 -11.70
C LEU A 178 -4.04 1.24 -11.08
N VAL A 179 -3.55 2.47 -10.98
CA VAL A 179 -4.34 3.59 -10.43
C VAL A 179 -5.54 3.92 -11.33
N GLY A 180 -5.36 3.89 -12.65
CA GLY A 180 -6.45 4.05 -13.62
C GLY A 180 -7.56 3.01 -13.46
N GLU A 181 -7.22 1.74 -13.24
CA GLU A 181 -8.18 0.67 -12.98
C GLU A 181 -8.94 0.87 -11.65
N TRP A 182 -8.29 1.43 -10.63
CA TRP A 182 -9.00 1.79 -9.39
C TRP A 182 -10.08 2.84 -9.66
N VAL A 183 -9.73 3.90 -10.38
CA VAL A 183 -10.67 4.96 -10.77
C VAL A 183 -11.79 4.38 -11.63
N ALA A 184 -11.47 3.59 -12.65
CA ALA A 184 -12.46 2.95 -13.54
C ALA A 184 -13.41 2.00 -12.80
N SER A 185 -12.95 1.34 -11.73
CA SER A 185 -13.79 0.48 -10.88
C SER A 185 -14.73 1.26 -9.94
N GLY A 186 -14.61 2.59 -9.87
CA GLY A 186 -15.34 3.43 -8.91
C GLY A 186 -15.02 3.08 -7.45
N GLY A 187 -13.77 2.66 -7.18
CA GLY A 187 -13.32 2.24 -5.85
C GLY A 187 -13.83 0.87 -5.37
N GLN A 188 -14.44 0.08 -6.25
CA GLN A 188 -14.93 -1.25 -5.91
C GLN A 188 -13.78 -2.26 -5.92
N ARG A 189 -13.24 -2.56 -4.72
CA ARG A 189 -12.10 -3.47 -4.48
C ARG A 189 -12.13 -4.74 -5.32
N LEU A 190 -13.26 -5.46 -5.36
CA LEU A 190 -13.36 -6.72 -6.10
C LEU A 190 -13.26 -6.52 -7.62
N GLN A 191 -13.85 -5.44 -8.15
CA GLN A 191 -13.79 -5.13 -9.58
C GLN A 191 -12.37 -4.70 -9.96
N PHE A 192 -11.76 -3.84 -9.14
CA PHE A 192 -10.36 -3.45 -9.28
C PHE A 192 -9.43 -4.66 -9.34
N LEU A 193 -9.51 -5.56 -8.35
CA LEU A 193 -8.63 -6.74 -8.30
C LEU A 193 -8.80 -7.66 -9.50
N LYS A 194 -10.03 -7.84 -9.99
CA LYS A 194 -10.30 -8.62 -11.22
C LYS A 194 -9.70 -7.97 -12.46
N ALA A 195 -9.80 -6.65 -12.59
CA ALA A 195 -9.27 -5.93 -13.74
C ALA A 195 -7.73 -6.05 -13.82
N ILE A 196 -7.05 -5.85 -12.67
CA ILE A 196 -5.59 -5.85 -12.64
C ILE A 196 -4.94 -7.23 -12.79
N GLN A 197 -5.68 -8.34 -12.62
CA GLN A 197 -5.15 -9.70 -12.86
C GLN A 197 -4.65 -9.90 -14.30
N SER A 198 -5.15 -9.10 -15.24
CA SER A 198 -4.75 -9.15 -16.65
C SER A 198 -3.57 -8.22 -17.01
N LEU A 199 -3.12 -7.38 -16.08
CA LEU A 199 -2.05 -6.43 -16.32
C LEU A 199 -0.69 -7.12 -16.26
N GLU A 200 0.12 -6.91 -17.29
CA GLU A 200 1.52 -7.31 -17.29
C GLU A 200 2.27 -6.62 -16.14
N GLY A 201 3.11 -7.37 -15.44
CA GLY A 201 3.86 -6.88 -14.30
C GLY A 201 3.04 -6.70 -13.01
N VAL A 202 1.78 -7.16 -12.99
CA VAL A 202 0.96 -7.18 -11.78
C VAL A 202 0.66 -8.62 -11.38
N GLU A 203 0.76 -8.89 -10.08
CA GLU A 203 0.42 -10.17 -9.48
C GLU A 203 -0.53 -9.93 -8.30
N VAL A 204 -1.72 -10.53 -8.34
CA VAL A 204 -2.64 -10.55 -7.20
C VAL A 204 -2.30 -11.77 -6.35
N THR A 205 -1.94 -11.55 -5.09
CA THR A 205 -1.40 -12.61 -4.22
C THR A 205 -2.48 -13.62 -3.83
N GLU A 206 -2.04 -14.82 -3.44
CA GLU A 206 -2.97 -15.85 -2.94
C GLU A 206 -3.77 -15.35 -1.73
N GLY A 207 -3.14 -14.57 -0.84
CA GLY A 207 -3.82 -13.97 0.31
C GLY A 207 -4.95 -13.01 -0.08
N ALA A 208 -4.74 -12.19 -1.12
CA ALA A 208 -5.80 -11.36 -1.66
C ALA A 208 -6.90 -12.20 -2.32
N CYS A 209 -6.53 -13.23 -3.06
CA CYS A 209 -7.50 -14.12 -3.72
C CYS A 209 -8.41 -14.81 -2.69
N GLN A 210 -7.83 -15.34 -1.60
CA GLN A 210 -8.57 -15.91 -0.49
C GLN A 210 -9.48 -14.88 0.17
N ARG A 211 -8.97 -13.67 0.43
CA ARG A 211 -9.71 -12.59 1.10
C ARG A 211 -10.92 -12.11 0.30
N PHE A 212 -10.81 -12.12 -1.03
CA PHE A 212 -11.84 -11.57 -1.93
C PHE A 212 -12.60 -12.64 -2.74
N GLY A 213 -12.30 -13.92 -2.56
CA GLY A 213 -12.94 -15.01 -3.31
C GLY A 213 -12.64 -14.96 -4.81
N LEU A 214 -11.39 -14.65 -5.18
CA LEU A 214 -10.91 -14.67 -6.56
C LEU A 214 -10.25 -16.01 -6.87
N GLU A 215 -10.28 -16.39 -8.15
CA GLU A 215 -9.43 -17.48 -8.63
C GLU A 215 -7.97 -17.03 -8.57
N SER A 216 -7.10 -17.88 -8.05
CA SER A 216 -5.67 -17.61 -8.04
C SER A 216 -5.14 -17.61 -9.46
N SER A 217 -4.37 -16.57 -9.80
CA SER A 217 -3.51 -16.65 -10.98
C SER A 217 -2.43 -17.68 -10.69
N PRO A 218 -2.08 -18.59 -11.63
CA PRO A 218 -0.94 -19.47 -11.44
C PRO A 218 0.30 -18.63 -11.19
N THR A 219 0.85 -18.71 -9.98
CA THR A 219 2.06 -17.97 -9.60
C THR A 219 3.18 -18.45 -10.53
N PRO A 220 3.80 -17.60 -11.37
CA PRO A 220 5.01 -17.97 -12.05
C PRO A 220 6.17 -17.87 -11.06
N VAL A 221 6.12 -18.68 -10.00
CA VAL A 221 7.33 -19.05 -9.29
C VAL A 221 7.99 -20.07 -10.20
N ARG A 222 8.82 -19.63 -11.13
CA ARG A 222 9.95 -20.47 -11.53
C ARG A 222 10.95 -20.36 -10.39
N PRO A 223 11.11 -21.38 -9.54
CA PRO A 223 12.20 -21.38 -8.59
C PRO A 223 13.49 -21.51 -9.40
N HIS A 224 14.14 -20.39 -9.74
CA HIS A 224 15.53 -20.43 -10.19
C HIS A 224 16.44 -21.15 -9.17
N VAL A 225 15.99 -21.28 -7.93
CA VAL A 225 16.66 -21.97 -6.84
C VAL A 225 16.49 -23.50 -6.89
N ALA A 226 15.42 -24.04 -7.46
CA ALA A 226 15.26 -25.50 -7.56
C ALA A 226 16.21 -26.08 -8.62
N GLU A 227 16.32 -25.43 -9.79
CA GLU A 227 17.28 -25.82 -10.83
C GLU A 227 18.74 -25.62 -10.37
N ALA A 228 19.02 -24.59 -9.56
CA ALA A 228 20.35 -24.38 -9.00
C ALA A 228 20.74 -25.38 -7.90
N LEU A 229 19.77 -25.86 -7.09
CA LEU A 229 19.99 -26.92 -6.09
C LEU A 229 20.18 -28.28 -6.75
N ASP A 230 19.39 -28.61 -7.78
CA ASP A 230 19.58 -29.86 -8.54
C ASP A 230 20.93 -29.86 -9.29
N ALA A 231 21.37 -28.71 -9.83
CA ALA A 231 22.68 -28.57 -10.45
C ALA A 231 23.84 -28.66 -9.43
N ALA A 232 23.66 -28.16 -8.21
CA ALA A 232 24.67 -28.21 -7.15
C ALA A 232 24.85 -29.62 -6.56
N THR A 233 23.83 -30.46 -6.61
CA THR A 233 23.90 -31.85 -6.12
C THR A 233 24.76 -32.75 -7.02
N HIS A 234 25.09 -32.30 -8.23
CA HIS A 234 25.94 -33.03 -9.19
C HIS A 234 27.40 -32.55 -9.29
N ILE A 235 27.83 -31.54 -8.50
CA ILE A 235 29.17 -30.91 -8.66
C ILE A 235 30.15 -31.21 -7.51
N LEU A 236 29.76 -31.96 -6.48
CA LEU A 236 30.70 -32.40 -5.44
C LEU A 236 30.77 -33.93 -5.35
N PRO A 237 31.80 -34.59 -5.90
CA PRO A 237 32.19 -35.91 -5.43
C PRO A 237 32.86 -35.74 -4.06
N LEU A 238 32.37 -36.50 -3.07
CA LEU A 238 33.11 -36.81 -1.84
C LEU A 238 34.42 -37.53 -2.17
#